data_AF-A0A8C6YUN3-F1
#
_entry.id   AF-A0A8C6YUN3-F1
#
_cell.length_a   1.000
_cell.length_b   1.000
_cell.length_c   1.000
_cell.angle_alpha   90.00
_cell.angle_beta   90.00
_cell.angle_gamma   90.00
#
_symmetry.space_group_name_H-M   'P 1'
#
loop_
_entity.id
_entity.type
_entity.pdbx_description
1 polymer ?
#
loop_
_entity_poly.entity_id
_entity_poly.type
_entity_poly.pdbx_seq_one_letter_code
_entity_poly.pdbx_strand_id
1 'polypeptide(L)'
;CSLGFRLAKHPAYVGSFAADELDVQRDAALLDERLRTLQDCPRRRSVVLKFSLQGLKVYGADGETLLMAHALRRILYSTWRPAEGQFAFVARNPRSPATKLFCHLFVGREVGTVQTLHLLLCRCFQLGYLRAHPGAQAAGEEPRAAAGAAVLRAPLHPDEASPTVKALVSFRRLLAPSSLAGRVGERRPEAEAREAARPGNPYCSPVLVRKKAIRSKVLRSGAYRDCAAEGPAPRDAGEWARGGPALLPESDGDLAESVWAFAGISRDGGIALLRRDVPGAFLLRAEPGLPNRWCLWVRVPCGVIPYSVFKSHQGRYRVEHSNAEFCSVPALLAHYCSAPGGCFCRLAPGRRNPGYEEGDAAGAEAPRAPAGGQHERG
;
A
#
# COMPACT_ATOMS: atom_id res chain seq x y z
N CYS A 1 16.01 18.05 17.07
CA CYS A 1 15.08 17.57 18.12
C CYS A 1 14.64 16.15 17.83
N SER A 2 15.08 15.24 18.67
CA SER A 2 14.90 13.79 18.65
C SER A 2 13.43 13.39 18.73
N LEU A 3 12.81 13.02 17.60
CA LEU A 3 11.60 12.19 17.62
C LEU A 3 12.04 10.78 18.04
N GLY A 4 12.02 10.54 19.35
CA GLY A 4 12.38 9.27 19.98
C GLY A 4 11.63 8.09 19.37
N PHE A 5 12.30 6.94 19.34
CA PHE A 5 11.68 5.66 19.02
C PHE A 5 10.45 5.47 19.90
N ARG A 6 9.25 5.52 19.31
CA ARG A 6 8.00 5.64 20.06
C ARG A 6 7.33 4.32 20.41
N LEU A 7 7.85 3.18 19.93
CA LEU A 7 7.27 1.88 20.24
C LEU A 7 8.35 0.81 20.36
N ALA A 8 8.43 0.22 21.56
CA ALA A 8 9.30 -0.88 21.90
C ALA A 8 8.46 -2.17 22.06
N LYS A 9 8.95 -3.27 21.50
CA LYS A 9 8.33 -4.61 21.62
C LYS A 9 9.41 -5.63 21.94
N HIS A 10 9.04 -6.71 22.63
CA HIS A 10 9.97 -7.66 23.24
C HIS A 10 9.89 -9.07 22.63
N PRO A 11 10.28 -9.29 21.36
CA PRO A 11 10.35 -10.63 20.78
C PRO A 11 11.66 -11.34 21.15
N ALA A 12 11.76 -12.61 20.75
CA ALA A 12 13.01 -13.37 20.79
C ALA A 12 13.61 -13.47 19.39
N TYR A 13 14.86 -13.06 19.22
CA TYR A 13 15.62 -13.18 17.99
C TYR A 13 16.15 -14.60 17.81
N VAL A 14 15.86 -15.23 16.67
CA VAL A 14 16.27 -16.60 16.34
C VAL A 14 17.62 -16.61 15.62
N GLY A 15 17.78 -15.71 14.65
CA GLY A 15 18.97 -15.68 13.80
C GLY A 15 18.75 -14.97 12.48
N SER A 16 19.77 -15.03 11.64
CA SER A 16 19.75 -14.52 10.26
C SER A 16 20.25 -15.57 9.30
N PHE A 17 19.70 -15.56 8.09
CA PHE A 17 20.20 -16.37 6.96
C PHE A 17 20.26 -15.50 5.70
N ALA A 18 21.13 -15.87 4.77
CA ALA A 18 21.24 -15.17 3.49
C ALA A 18 19.96 -15.36 2.66
N ALA A 19 19.53 -14.30 1.99
CA ALA A 19 18.41 -14.31 1.06
C ALA A 19 18.84 -13.63 -0.24
N ASP A 20 18.27 -14.05 -1.37
CA ASP A 20 18.48 -13.42 -2.67
C ASP A 20 17.28 -12.53 -3.02
N GLU A 21 17.54 -11.38 -3.66
CA GLU A 21 16.48 -10.38 -3.94
C GLU A 21 15.43 -10.93 -4.92
N LEU A 22 15.88 -11.67 -5.93
CA LEU A 22 15.01 -12.29 -6.94
C LEU A 22 14.08 -13.33 -6.31
N ASP A 23 14.59 -14.09 -5.33
CA ASP A 23 13.80 -15.08 -4.60
C ASP A 23 12.69 -14.41 -3.79
N VAL A 24 12.95 -13.27 -3.16
CA VAL A 24 11.90 -12.56 -2.40
C VAL A 24 10.82 -11.97 -3.32
N GLN A 25 11.19 -11.47 -4.50
CA GLN A 25 10.23 -10.88 -5.44
C GLN A 25 9.39 -11.92 -6.19
N ARG A 26 10.00 -13.03 -6.61
CA ARG A 26 9.33 -14.07 -7.40
C ARG A 26 8.78 -15.19 -6.54
N ASP A 27 9.40 -15.48 -5.41
CA ASP A 27 9.16 -16.69 -4.62
C ASP A 27 9.11 -16.42 -3.11
N ALA A 28 8.14 -15.58 -2.71
CA ALA A 28 7.78 -15.44 -1.30
C ALA A 28 7.41 -16.78 -0.64
N ALA A 29 7.05 -17.81 -1.43
CA ALA A 29 6.77 -19.16 -0.94
C ALA A 29 8.06 -19.90 -0.51
N LEU A 30 9.16 -19.77 -1.26
CA LEU A 30 10.47 -20.29 -0.84
C LEU A 30 10.95 -19.67 0.47
N LEU A 31 10.81 -18.34 0.61
CA LEU A 31 11.11 -17.68 1.88
C LEU A 31 10.23 -18.22 3.01
N ASP A 32 8.93 -18.38 2.75
CA ASP A 32 7.99 -18.94 3.72
C ASP A 32 8.36 -20.37 4.14
N GLU A 33 8.81 -21.21 3.21
CA GLU A 33 9.31 -22.57 3.48
C GLU A 33 10.56 -22.55 4.37
N ARG A 34 11.53 -21.67 4.07
CA ARG A 34 12.72 -21.48 4.92
C ARG A 34 12.35 -21.06 6.33
N LEU A 35 11.40 -20.13 6.50
CA LEU A 35 10.90 -19.74 7.82
C LEU A 35 10.25 -20.92 8.57
N ARG A 36 9.52 -21.75 7.83
CA ARG A 36 8.89 -22.98 8.33
C ARG A 36 9.92 -23.95 8.92
N THR A 37 11.05 -24.16 8.24
CA THR A 37 12.13 -25.04 8.74
C THR A 37 12.79 -24.54 10.04
N LEU A 38 12.62 -23.25 10.37
CA LEU A 38 13.24 -22.61 11.53
C LEU A 38 12.26 -22.44 12.71
N GLN A 39 11.01 -22.93 12.60
CA GLN A 39 9.98 -22.78 13.62
C GLN A 39 10.40 -23.39 14.98
N ASP A 40 11.10 -24.53 14.95
CA ASP A 40 11.49 -25.31 16.12
C ASP A 40 12.92 -24.99 16.59
N CYS A 41 13.53 -23.92 16.07
CA CYS A 41 14.88 -23.54 16.48
C CYS A 41 14.92 -23.21 17.99
N PRO A 42 15.72 -23.92 18.80
CA PRO A 42 15.75 -23.72 20.25
C PRO A 42 16.61 -22.51 20.65
N ARG A 43 17.55 -22.10 19.78
CA ARG A 43 18.43 -20.95 20.04
C ARG A 43 17.67 -19.66 19.79
N ARG A 44 17.33 -18.96 20.87
CA ARG A 44 16.60 -17.69 20.83
C ARG A 44 17.19 -16.72 21.85
N ARG A 45 17.32 -15.44 21.48
CA ARG A 45 17.80 -14.37 22.36
C ARG A 45 16.69 -13.35 22.58
N SER A 46 16.37 -13.03 23.83
CA SER A 46 15.43 -11.94 24.13
C SER A 46 16.01 -10.59 23.66
N VAL A 47 15.20 -9.81 22.94
CA VAL A 47 15.61 -8.53 22.35
C VAL A 47 14.49 -7.50 22.46
N VAL A 48 14.85 -6.23 22.31
CA VAL A 48 13.89 -5.12 22.20
C VAL A 48 13.96 -4.51 20.81
N LEU A 49 12.84 -4.52 20.07
CA LEU A 49 12.72 -3.87 18.77
C LEU A 49 12.15 -2.48 18.94
N LYS A 50 12.84 -1.47 18.40
CA LYS A 50 12.44 -0.08 18.39
C LYS A 50 12.25 0.41 16.94
N PHE A 51 11.08 0.95 16.64
CA PHE A 51 10.71 1.41 15.29
C PHE A 51 10.76 2.93 15.17
N SER A 52 11.16 3.41 13.99
CA SER A 52 11.16 4.81 13.61
C SER A 52 11.07 4.95 12.09
N LEU A 53 10.80 6.15 11.60
CA LEU A 53 10.88 6.42 10.16
C LEU A 53 12.31 6.49 9.62
N GLN A 54 13.32 6.53 10.49
CA GLN A 54 14.71 6.36 10.08
C GLN A 54 15.05 4.87 9.87
N GLY A 55 14.30 3.96 10.51
CA GLY A 55 14.51 2.54 10.43
C GLY A 55 14.21 1.77 11.73
N LEU A 56 14.77 0.57 11.81
CA LEU A 56 14.54 -0.40 12.88
C LEU A 56 15.84 -0.62 13.65
N LYS A 57 15.75 -0.60 14.98
CA LYS A 57 16.86 -0.95 15.88
C LYS A 57 16.49 -2.14 16.76
N VAL A 58 17.45 -3.02 16.96
CA VAL A 58 17.36 -4.21 17.80
C VAL A 58 18.33 -4.03 18.95
N TYR A 59 17.81 -4.03 20.17
CA TYR A 59 18.57 -3.92 21.40
C TYR A 59 18.59 -5.27 22.12
N GLY A 60 19.54 -5.44 23.04
CA GLY A 60 19.57 -6.56 23.98
C GLY A 60 18.34 -6.57 24.89
N ALA A 61 18.24 -7.61 25.71
CA ALA A 61 17.16 -7.74 26.70
C ALA A 61 17.15 -6.59 27.74
N ASP A 62 18.31 -5.95 27.93
CA ASP A 62 18.51 -4.76 28.76
C ASP A 62 17.85 -3.49 28.16
N GLY A 63 17.52 -3.48 26.87
CA GLY A 63 16.95 -2.33 26.17
C GLY A 63 17.95 -1.21 25.85
N GLU A 64 19.22 -1.38 26.26
CA GLU A 64 20.31 -0.40 26.17
C GLU A 64 21.38 -0.83 25.16
N THR A 65 21.81 -2.09 25.18
CA THR A 65 22.85 -2.58 24.28
C THR A 65 22.34 -2.69 22.85
N LEU A 66 22.82 -1.84 21.94
CA LEU A 66 22.47 -1.91 20.53
C LEU A 66 23.11 -3.13 19.85
N LEU A 67 22.28 -4.05 19.34
CA LEU A 67 22.74 -5.26 18.65
C LEU A 67 22.75 -5.09 17.13
N MET A 68 21.66 -4.53 16.57
CA MET A 68 21.53 -4.31 15.12
C MET A 68 20.76 -3.02 14.84
N ALA A 69 21.06 -2.37 13.73
CA ALA A 69 20.34 -1.20 13.25
C ALA A 69 20.25 -1.23 11.72
N HIS A 70 19.03 -1.14 11.20
CA HIS A 70 18.77 -1.06 9.77
C HIS A 70 18.06 0.25 9.46
N ALA A 71 18.66 1.06 8.59
CA ALA A 71 17.95 2.18 7.99
C ALA A 71 16.77 1.67 7.17
N LEU A 72 15.65 2.40 7.17
CA LEU A 72 14.41 1.94 6.52
C LEU A 72 14.63 1.61 5.03
N ARG A 73 15.42 2.44 4.32
CA ARG A 73 15.81 2.25 2.92
C ARG A 73 16.60 0.97 2.61
N ARG A 74 17.18 0.33 3.63
CA ARG A 74 17.93 -0.93 3.49
C ARG A 74 17.07 -2.17 3.69
N ILE A 75 15.84 -2.00 4.19
CA ILE A 75 14.91 -3.10 4.43
C ILE A 75 14.08 -3.26 3.17
N LEU A 76 14.19 -4.40 2.50
CA LEU A 76 13.50 -4.72 1.24
C LEU A 76 12.07 -5.19 1.51
N TYR A 77 11.90 -6.06 2.49
CA TYR A 77 10.66 -6.84 2.64
C TYR A 77 10.38 -7.13 4.12
N SER A 78 9.11 -7.20 4.48
CA SER A 78 8.66 -7.67 5.80
C SER A 78 7.61 -8.75 5.63
N THR A 79 7.66 -9.78 6.46
CA THR A 79 6.67 -10.85 6.48
C THR A 79 6.44 -11.34 7.91
N TRP A 80 5.38 -12.11 8.10
CA TRP A 80 5.07 -12.73 9.38
C TRP A 80 4.26 -14.01 9.16
N ARG A 81 4.27 -14.88 10.16
CA ARG A 81 3.48 -16.11 10.18
C ARG A 81 2.71 -16.20 11.49
N PRO A 82 1.37 -16.04 11.46
CA PRO A 82 0.55 -16.02 12.67
C PRO A 82 0.59 -17.36 13.42
N ALA A 83 0.54 -18.48 12.71
CA ALA A 83 0.44 -19.81 13.30
C ALA A 83 1.68 -20.18 14.15
N GLU A 84 2.87 -19.84 13.66
CA GLU A 84 4.14 -20.10 14.34
C GLU A 84 4.62 -18.90 15.19
N GLY A 85 3.85 -17.81 15.24
CA GLY A 85 4.22 -16.59 15.96
C GLY A 85 5.54 -15.99 15.48
N GLN A 86 5.83 -16.08 14.18
CA GLN A 86 7.09 -15.60 13.58
C GLN A 86 6.91 -14.23 12.91
N PHE A 87 7.93 -13.38 13.03
CA PHE A 87 8.08 -12.12 12.32
C PHE A 87 9.46 -12.09 11.67
N ALA A 88 9.53 -11.68 10.41
CA ALA A 88 10.79 -11.55 9.71
C ALA A 88 10.84 -10.31 8.82
N PHE A 89 12.05 -9.82 8.59
CA PHE A 89 12.31 -8.83 7.56
C PHE A 89 13.60 -9.15 6.82
N VAL A 90 13.64 -8.80 5.54
CA VAL A 90 14.80 -8.96 4.67
C VAL A 90 15.46 -7.60 4.48
N ALA A 91 16.74 -7.50 4.78
CA ALA A 91 17.48 -6.26 4.70
C ALA A 91 18.93 -6.47 4.27
N ARG A 92 19.54 -5.39 3.77
CA ARG A 92 20.98 -5.30 3.61
C ARG A 92 21.63 -5.03 4.97
N ASN A 93 22.63 -5.82 5.31
CA ASN A 93 23.43 -5.59 6.52
C ASN A 93 24.36 -4.39 6.31
N PRO A 94 24.54 -3.52 7.32
CA PRO A 94 25.56 -2.47 7.26
C PRO A 94 26.94 -3.08 6.94
N ARG A 95 27.67 -2.47 6.00
CA ARG A 95 29.01 -2.91 5.56
C ARG A 95 29.05 -4.25 4.81
N SER A 96 27.89 -4.84 4.47
CA SER A 96 27.83 -5.95 3.52
C SER A 96 27.75 -5.43 2.08
N PRO A 97 28.20 -6.21 1.08
CA PRO A 97 28.01 -5.87 -0.32
C PRO A 97 26.54 -5.58 -0.62
N ALA A 98 26.28 -4.63 -1.53
CA ALA A 98 24.93 -4.19 -1.89
C ALA A 98 24.03 -5.35 -2.37
N THR A 99 24.62 -6.38 -2.94
CA THR A 99 23.94 -7.56 -3.48
C THR A 99 23.57 -8.62 -2.44
N LYS A 100 24.04 -8.51 -1.18
CA LYS A 100 23.77 -9.50 -0.14
C LYS A 100 22.64 -9.07 0.77
N LEU A 101 21.54 -9.82 0.74
CA LEU A 101 20.43 -9.65 1.67
C LEU A 101 20.46 -10.71 2.77
N PHE A 102 19.92 -10.34 3.93
CA PHE A 102 19.76 -11.21 5.07
C PHE A 102 18.32 -11.14 5.55
N CYS A 103 17.73 -12.31 5.79
CA CYS A 103 16.45 -12.42 6.45
C CYS A 103 16.69 -12.57 7.96
N HIS A 104 16.18 -11.62 8.75
CA HIS A 104 16.27 -11.62 10.21
C HIS A 104 14.96 -12.15 10.80
N LEU A 105 15.04 -13.22 11.60
CA LEU A 105 13.87 -13.92 12.15
C LEU A 105 13.70 -13.67 13.65
N PHE A 106 12.46 -13.36 14.04
CA PHE A 106 12.02 -13.13 15.40
C PHE A 106 10.78 -13.96 15.70
N VAL A 107 10.59 -14.34 16.97
CA VAL A 107 9.38 -15.03 17.45
C VAL A 107 8.76 -14.22 18.58
N GLY A 108 7.45 -14.04 18.54
CA GLY A 108 6.69 -13.42 19.62
C GLY A 108 6.39 -14.41 20.74
N ARG A 109 6.32 -13.93 21.98
CA ARG A 109 5.85 -14.73 23.12
C ARG A 109 4.33 -14.69 23.25
N GLU A 110 3.73 -13.55 22.92
CA GLU A 110 2.29 -13.32 23.02
C GLU A 110 1.62 -13.42 21.66
N VAL A 111 0.37 -13.91 21.66
CA VAL A 111 -0.51 -13.93 20.49
C VAL A 111 -0.71 -12.49 20.01
N GLY A 112 -0.31 -12.20 18.77
CA GLY A 112 -0.45 -10.87 18.17
C GLY A 112 0.81 -10.00 18.20
N THR A 113 1.82 -10.28 19.05
CA THR A 113 3.06 -9.47 19.08
C THR A 113 3.71 -9.38 17.70
N VAL A 114 3.83 -10.50 17.00
CA VAL A 114 4.44 -10.53 15.66
C VAL A 114 3.60 -9.85 14.58
N GLN A 115 2.27 -9.84 14.75
CA GLN A 115 1.39 -9.09 13.88
C GLN A 115 1.67 -7.59 14.02
N THR A 116 1.70 -7.10 15.25
CA THR A 116 1.98 -5.70 15.55
C THR A 116 3.36 -5.31 15.02
N LEU A 117 4.40 -6.13 15.23
CA LEU A 117 5.75 -5.88 14.67
C LEU A 117 5.73 -5.70 13.15
N HIS A 118 5.03 -6.59 12.44
CA HIS A 118 4.88 -6.51 10.99
C HIS A 118 4.12 -5.27 10.53
N LEU A 119 2.98 -4.99 11.17
CA LEU A 119 2.16 -3.84 10.82
C LEU A 119 2.89 -2.52 11.08
N LEU A 120 3.64 -2.42 12.18
CA LEU A 120 4.46 -1.24 12.47
C LEU A 120 5.53 -1.01 11.42
N LEU A 121 6.27 -2.06 11.03
CA LEU A 121 7.30 -1.94 10.00
C LEU A 121 6.69 -1.54 8.66
N CYS A 122 5.57 -2.17 8.27
CA CYS A 122 4.82 -1.80 7.08
C CYS A 122 4.35 -0.35 7.13
N ARG A 123 3.86 0.12 8.28
CA ARG A 123 3.44 1.51 8.44
C ARG A 123 4.62 2.47 8.32
N CYS A 124 5.80 2.10 8.83
CA CYS A 124 7.02 2.86 8.61
C CYS A 124 7.37 2.95 7.11
N PHE A 125 7.31 1.84 6.36
CA PHE A 125 7.53 1.83 4.90
C PHE A 125 6.59 2.82 4.19
N GLN A 126 5.31 2.75 4.52
CA GLN A 126 4.27 3.59 3.94
C GLN A 126 4.51 5.08 4.20
N LEU A 127 4.77 5.44 5.46
CA LEU A 127 5.01 6.84 5.85
C LEU A 127 6.34 7.36 5.31
N GLY A 128 7.37 6.53 5.27
CA GLY A 128 8.65 6.86 4.62
C GLY A 128 8.45 7.19 3.14
N TYR A 129 7.68 6.36 2.43
CA TYR A 129 7.35 6.59 1.03
C TYR A 129 6.56 7.88 0.80
N LEU A 130 5.51 8.13 1.59
CA LEU A 130 4.68 9.33 1.47
C LEU A 130 5.45 10.63 1.75
N ARG A 131 6.48 10.58 2.61
CA ARG A 131 7.39 11.71 2.86
C ARG A 131 8.31 11.98 1.67
N ALA A 132 8.81 10.93 1.03
CA ALA A 132 9.65 11.06 -0.16
C ALA A 132 8.86 11.44 -1.42
N HIS A 133 7.56 11.13 -1.47
CA HIS A 133 6.70 11.32 -2.64
C HIS A 133 5.42 12.10 -2.28
N PRO A 134 5.51 13.42 -2.01
CA PRO A 134 4.33 14.23 -1.66
C PRO A 134 3.25 14.21 -2.76
N GLY A 135 3.63 14.10 -4.04
CA GLY A 135 2.68 14.01 -5.15
C GLY A 135 1.89 12.70 -5.22
N ALA A 136 2.28 11.65 -4.48
CA ALA A 136 1.53 10.40 -4.41
C ALA A 136 0.39 10.44 -3.37
N GLN A 137 0.36 11.48 -2.53
CA GLN A 137 -0.65 11.64 -1.48
C GLN A 137 -2.04 11.85 -2.10
N ALA A 138 -3.07 11.36 -1.41
CA ALA A 138 -4.46 11.57 -1.80
C ALA A 138 -4.86 13.04 -1.57
N ALA A 139 -4.52 13.93 -2.51
CA ALA A 139 -5.01 15.30 -2.50
C ALA A 139 -6.45 15.30 -3.02
N GLY A 140 -7.42 15.45 -2.11
CA GLY A 140 -8.83 15.71 -2.42
C GLY A 140 -9.38 14.90 -3.59
N GLU A 141 -9.45 13.57 -3.45
CA GLU A 141 -10.10 12.72 -4.45
C GLU A 141 -11.59 13.07 -4.52
N GLU A 142 -11.95 14.01 -5.41
CA GLU A 142 -13.33 14.22 -5.85
C GLU A 142 -13.87 12.89 -6.40
N PRO A 143 -15.10 12.48 -6.03
CA PRO A 143 -15.66 11.18 -6.40
C PRO A 143 -15.85 11.11 -7.92
N ARG A 144 -14.85 10.55 -8.62
CA ARG A 144 -15.03 10.11 -10.00
C ARG A 144 -16.04 8.97 -9.97
N ALA A 145 -17.14 9.14 -10.71
CA ALA A 145 -18.13 8.10 -10.91
C ALA A 145 -17.42 6.79 -11.25
N ALA A 146 -17.81 5.71 -10.56
CA ALA A 146 -17.23 4.39 -10.69
C ALA A 146 -17.20 3.97 -12.16
N ALA A 147 -16.07 4.19 -12.85
CA ALA A 147 -15.76 3.45 -14.05
C ALA A 147 -15.71 2.00 -13.59
N GLY A 148 -16.68 1.20 -14.07
CA GLY A 148 -16.90 -0.17 -13.62
C GLY A 148 -15.59 -0.97 -13.57
N ALA A 149 -15.57 -2.01 -12.73
CA ALA A 149 -14.45 -2.91 -12.42
C ALA A 149 -13.71 -3.47 -13.66
N ALA A 150 -13.07 -2.60 -14.42
CA ALA A 150 -12.32 -2.91 -15.59
C ALA A 150 -11.00 -3.48 -15.08
N VAL A 151 -10.78 -4.76 -15.39
CA VAL A 151 -9.50 -5.40 -15.16
C VAL A 151 -8.46 -4.61 -15.97
N LEU A 152 -7.68 -3.76 -15.30
CA LEU A 152 -6.56 -3.05 -15.90
C LEU A 152 -5.42 -4.06 -16.15
N ARG A 153 -5.54 -4.85 -17.23
CA ARG A 153 -4.49 -5.77 -17.66
C ARG A 153 -3.32 -4.98 -18.26
N ALA A 154 -2.13 -5.20 -17.73
CA ALA A 154 -0.91 -4.87 -18.46
C ALA A 154 -0.75 -5.86 -19.62
N PRO A 155 -0.14 -5.45 -20.76
CA PRO A 155 0.26 -6.40 -21.79
C PRO A 155 1.21 -7.43 -21.19
N LEU A 156 0.93 -8.72 -21.40
CA LEU A 156 1.83 -9.80 -20.99
C LEU A 156 3.13 -9.70 -21.81
N HIS A 157 4.29 -9.83 -21.15
CA HIS A 157 5.55 -9.96 -21.85
C HIS A 157 5.53 -11.28 -22.66
N PRO A 158 5.91 -11.28 -23.95
CA PRO A 158 5.77 -12.46 -24.82
C PRO A 158 6.54 -13.69 -24.33
N ASP A 159 7.56 -13.52 -23.49
CA ASP A 159 8.34 -14.61 -22.89
C ASP A 159 7.71 -15.22 -21.63
N GLU A 160 6.71 -14.56 -21.03
CA GLU A 160 6.02 -15.04 -19.83
C GLU A 160 4.71 -15.80 -20.15
N ALA A 161 4.31 -15.84 -21.43
CA ALA A 161 3.12 -16.53 -21.88
C ALA A 161 3.38 -18.01 -22.15
N SER A 162 2.62 -18.89 -21.47
CA SER A 162 2.62 -20.34 -21.72
C SER A 162 2.40 -20.68 -23.20
N PRO A 163 2.99 -21.77 -23.74
CA PRO A 163 2.80 -22.21 -25.13
C PRO A 163 1.32 -22.32 -25.53
N THR A 164 0.47 -22.75 -24.60
CA THR A 164 -0.99 -22.86 -24.80
C THR A 164 -1.65 -21.49 -25.02
N VAL A 165 -1.19 -20.46 -24.31
CA VAL A 165 -1.67 -19.08 -24.48
C VAL A 165 -1.22 -18.53 -25.83
N LYS A 166 0.03 -18.81 -26.23
CA LYS A 166 0.56 -18.43 -27.55
C LYS A 166 -0.26 -19.03 -28.69
N ALA A 167 -0.66 -20.30 -28.57
CA ALA A 167 -1.55 -20.97 -29.53
C ALA A 167 -2.96 -20.35 -29.56
N LEU A 168 -3.56 -20.05 -28.41
CA LEU A 168 -4.90 -19.42 -28.36
C LEU A 168 -4.93 -18.03 -28.99
N VAL A 169 -3.86 -17.24 -28.85
CA VAL A 169 -3.77 -15.90 -29.45
C VAL A 169 -3.49 -15.99 -30.96
N SER A 170 -2.81 -17.04 -31.44
CA SER A 170 -2.64 -17.26 -32.89
C SER A 170 -3.94 -17.68 -33.56
N PHE A 171 -4.77 -18.52 -32.93
CA PHE A 171 -6.10 -18.85 -33.45
C PHE A 171 -7.02 -17.63 -33.59
N ARG A 172 -6.99 -16.70 -32.63
CA ARG A 172 -7.76 -15.45 -32.74
C ARG A 172 -7.30 -14.53 -33.87
N ARG A 173 -6.01 -14.55 -34.23
CA ARG A 173 -5.51 -13.80 -35.40
C ARG A 173 -5.94 -14.42 -36.73
N LEU A 174 -6.14 -15.74 -36.78
CA LEU A 174 -6.66 -16.42 -37.96
C LEU A 174 -8.17 -16.24 -38.19
N LEU A 175 -8.92 -15.88 -37.14
CA LEU A 175 -10.38 -15.69 -37.22
C LEU A 175 -10.82 -14.23 -37.50
N ALA A 176 -9.88 -13.32 -37.76
CA ALA A 176 -10.18 -11.97 -38.22
C ALA A 176 -10.10 -11.92 -39.76
N PRO A 177 -11.21 -11.80 -40.51
CA PRO A 177 -11.14 -11.70 -41.95
C PRO A 177 -10.60 -10.32 -42.36
N SER A 178 -9.45 -10.31 -43.03
CA SER A 178 -8.96 -9.18 -43.80
C SER A 178 -9.82 -8.98 -45.05
N SER A 179 -10.38 -7.77 -45.16
CA SER A 179 -10.69 -7.01 -46.39
C SER A 179 -10.75 -7.76 -47.73
N LEU A 180 -11.95 -7.82 -48.32
CA LEU A 180 -12.14 -8.05 -49.75
C LEU A 180 -12.84 -6.84 -50.37
N ALA A 181 -12.10 -6.11 -51.20
CA ALA A 181 -12.64 -5.21 -52.22
C ALA A 181 -12.68 -5.98 -53.55
N GLY A 182 -13.79 -5.89 -54.31
CA GLY A 182 -13.80 -6.24 -55.73
C GLY A 182 -15.08 -6.84 -56.34
N ARG A 183 -15.96 -5.95 -56.81
CA ARG A 183 -16.63 -5.92 -58.14
C ARG A 183 -17.76 -6.90 -58.55
N VAL A 184 -18.87 -6.24 -58.94
CA VAL A 184 -19.78 -6.44 -60.12
C VAL A 184 -21.04 -7.30 -59.94
N GLY A 185 -22.20 -6.69 -60.26
CA GLY A 185 -23.49 -7.35 -60.49
C GLY A 185 -24.70 -6.42 -60.34
N GLU A 186 -25.19 -5.87 -61.44
CA GLU A 186 -26.36 -4.97 -61.57
C GLU A 186 -27.71 -5.54 -61.12
N ARG A 187 -28.60 -4.68 -60.57
CA ARG A 187 -29.85 -4.18 -61.23
C ARG A 187 -30.63 -3.21 -60.33
N ARG A 188 -31.16 -2.15 -60.95
CA ARG A 188 -32.07 -1.08 -60.49
C ARG A 188 -33.45 -1.28 -61.20
N PRO A 189 -34.47 -0.38 -61.12
CA PRO A 189 -34.91 0.65 -60.15
C PRO A 189 -36.41 0.38 -59.72
N GLU A 190 -37.18 1.16 -58.94
CA GLU A 190 -37.83 2.49 -59.16
C GLU A 190 -38.66 2.88 -57.89
N ALA A 191 -38.59 4.14 -57.41
CA ALA A 191 -39.63 5.21 -57.35
C ALA A 191 -40.78 4.97 -56.31
N GLU A 192 -41.28 5.88 -55.46
CA GLU A 192 -41.51 7.35 -55.40
C GLU A 192 -41.40 7.80 -53.91
N ALA A 193 -40.94 8.98 -53.47
CA ALA A 193 -41.28 10.38 -53.74
C ALA A 193 -42.68 10.84 -53.25
N ARG A 194 -42.77 11.31 -51.98
CA ARG A 194 -43.68 12.37 -51.46
C ARG A 194 -42.99 12.97 -50.21
N GLU A 195 -42.44 14.19 -50.21
CA GLU A 195 -43.09 15.51 -50.03
C GLU A 195 -44.16 15.53 -48.93
N ALA A 196 -44.33 16.51 -48.05
CA ALA A 196 -43.59 17.70 -47.60
C ALA A 196 -44.43 18.25 -46.43
N ALA A 197 -43.83 18.69 -45.31
CA ALA A 197 -44.45 19.67 -44.39
C ALA A 197 -43.44 20.18 -43.33
N ARG A 198 -43.01 21.42 -43.51
CA ARG A 198 -42.50 22.40 -42.52
C ARG A 198 -43.23 23.71 -42.88
N PRO A 199 -43.47 24.72 -42.00
CA PRO A 199 -42.44 25.36 -41.14
C PRO A 199 -42.92 25.91 -39.77
N GLY A 200 -42.00 26.18 -38.82
CA GLY A 200 -41.71 27.54 -38.30
C GLY A 200 -42.58 27.88 -37.06
N ASN A 201 -42.20 28.63 -36.01
CA ASN A 201 -41.10 29.54 -35.66
C ASN A 201 -41.25 29.84 -34.12
N PRO A 202 -40.39 30.60 -33.39
CA PRO A 202 -39.85 30.14 -32.12
C PRO A 202 -39.78 31.27 -31.07
N TYR A 203 -40.83 31.68 -30.38
CA TYR A 203 -40.67 32.63 -29.27
C TYR A 203 -41.93 32.64 -28.42
N CYS A 204 -41.75 32.61 -27.10
CA CYS A 204 -42.43 33.47 -26.12
C CYS A 204 -42.24 32.93 -24.69
N SER A 205 -41.32 33.53 -23.94
CA SER A 205 -41.59 33.93 -22.56
C SER A 205 -42.13 35.37 -22.59
N PRO A 206 -43.11 35.72 -21.75
CA PRO A 206 -42.84 36.68 -20.66
C PRO A 206 -43.60 36.32 -19.35
N VAL A 207 -42.99 36.29 -18.16
CA VAL A 207 -42.53 37.39 -17.26
C VAL A 207 -43.56 37.74 -16.16
N LEU A 208 -43.09 37.63 -14.92
CA LEU A 208 -43.42 38.35 -13.67
C LEU A 208 -44.79 38.18 -13.00
N VAL A 209 -44.74 37.77 -11.71
CA VAL A 209 -45.02 38.72 -10.61
C VAL A 209 -44.10 38.46 -9.41
N ARG A 210 -43.40 39.52 -8.98
CA ARG A 210 -42.70 39.67 -7.67
C ARG A 210 -43.74 39.78 -6.54
N LYS A 211 -43.41 39.56 -5.26
CA LYS A 211 -42.92 40.57 -4.29
C LYS A 211 -43.20 39.98 -2.88
N LYS A 212 -42.34 40.00 -1.85
CA LYS A 212 -41.69 41.10 -1.08
C LYS A 212 -40.77 40.40 -0.04
N ALA A 213 -39.46 40.63 0.08
CA ALA A 213 -38.72 41.74 0.75
C ALA A 213 -39.21 42.01 2.20
N ILE A 214 -38.34 42.07 3.23
CA ILE A 214 -37.49 43.24 3.56
C ILE A 214 -36.46 42.94 4.69
N ARG A 215 -35.21 43.45 4.49
CA ARG A 215 -34.18 44.05 5.40
C ARG A 215 -33.81 43.37 6.73
N SER A 216 -32.52 43.26 7.08
CA SER A 216 -31.63 44.42 7.35
C SER A 216 -30.14 44.21 7.02
N LYS A 217 -29.51 45.34 6.65
CA LYS A 217 -28.06 45.56 6.49
C LYS A 217 -27.38 45.53 7.87
N VAL A 218 -26.08 45.27 8.01
CA VAL A 218 -25.00 46.27 7.94
C VAL A 218 -23.64 45.58 7.73
N LEU A 219 -22.90 46.04 6.72
CA LEU A 219 -21.45 45.90 6.56
C LEU A 219 -20.75 46.89 7.50
N ARG A 220 -19.73 46.46 8.25
CA ARG A 220 -18.57 47.29 8.60
C ARG A 220 -17.32 46.43 8.80
N SER A 221 -16.35 46.64 7.91
CA SER A 221 -14.92 46.44 8.20
C SER A 221 -14.42 47.62 9.04
N GLY A 222 -13.48 47.37 9.95
CA GLY A 222 -12.79 48.43 10.69
C GLY A 222 -11.92 47.87 11.81
N ALA A 223 -10.61 47.88 11.57
CA ALA A 223 -9.60 47.68 12.60
C ALA A 223 -9.49 48.92 13.48
N TYR A 224 -9.29 48.73 14.78
CA TYR A 224 -8.57 49.67 15.64
C TYR A 224 -7.70 48.89 16.60
N ARG A 225 -6.55 49.47 16.90
CA ARG A 225 -5.39 48.88 17.56
C ARG A 225 -5.29 49.40 19.00
N ASP A 226 -4.52 48.66 19.81
CA ASP A 226 -3.76 49.13 21.01
C ASP A 226 -4.59 49.42 22.28
N CYS A 227 -4.19 49.14 23.53
CA CYS A 227 -2.96 48.64 24.15
C CYS A 227 -3.23 48.26 25.63
N ALA A 228 -2.42 47.33 26.16
CA ALA A 228 -1.97 47.16 27.56
C ALA A 228 -2.95 46.79 28.71
N ALA A 229 -2.78 45.57 29.24
CA ALA A 229 -2.49 45.33 30.66
C ALA A 229 -1.97 43.88 30.84
N GLU A 230 -0.82 43.73 31.50
CA GLU A 230 -0.14 42.46 31.76
C GLU A 230 -0.88 41.55 32.75
N GLY A 231 -0.72 40.24 32.58
CA GLY A 231 -1.07 39.22 33.57
C GLY A 231 -0.76 37.80 33.04
N PRO A 232 -0.11 36.92 33.83
CA PRO A 232 0.54 35.72 33.31
C PRO A 232 -0.44 34.61 32.88
N ALA A 233 -0.07 33.92 31.80
CA ALA A 233 -0.82 32.88 31.12
C ALA A 233 -1.00 31.57 31.94
N PRO A 234 -2.19 30.95 31.90
CA PRO A 234 -2.32 29.49 31.90
C PRO A 234 -2.24 28.99 30.45
N ARG A 235 -1.37 28.00 30.22
CA ARG A 235 -1.23 27.28 28.95
C ARG A 235 -2.51 26.51 28.65
N ASP A 236 -3.41 27.13 27.89
CA ASP A 236 -4.57 26.46 27.33
C ASP A 236 -4.23 25.74 26.02
N ALA A 237 -4.74 24.53 25.96
CA ALA A 237 -4.77 23.63 24.83
C ALA A 237 -5.41 24.31 23.61
N GLY A 238 -4.65 24.50 22.53
CA GLY A 238 -5.22 25.19 21.38
C GLY A 238 -4.32 25.50 20.19
N GLU A 239 -3.32 24.67 19.87
CA GLU A 239 -2.68 24.73 18.54
C GLU A 239 -2.41 23.31 18.02
N TRP A 240 -3.49 22.58 17.73
CA TRP A 240 -3.45 21.33 16.96
C TRP A 240 -4.38 21.42 15.75
N ALA A 241 -4.17 22.43 14.92
CA ALA A 241 -4.92 22.64 13.68
C ALA A 241 -4.01 23.24 12.58
N ARG A 242 -3.00 22.48 12.16
CA ARG A 242 -2.45 22.57 10.79
C ARG A 242 -1.73 21.27 10.44
N GLY A 243 -2.18 20.64 9.36
CA GLY A 243 -1.98 19.22 9.04
C GLY A 243 -0.53 18.74 8.99
N GLY A 244 -0.27 17.66 9.72
CA GLY A 244 0.88 16.77 9.57
C GLY A 244 0.42 15.34 9.88
N PRO A 245 0.94 14.30 9.18
CA PRO A 245 0.39 12.96 9.30
C PRO A 245 0.65 12.40 10.70
N ALA A 246 -0.43 12.03 11.41
CA ALA A 246 -0.35 11.28 12.66
C ALA A 246 0.50 10.02 12.42
N LEU A 247 1.64 9.96 13.11
CA LEU A 247 2.78 9.13 12.71
C LEU A 247 2.62 7.65 13.05
N LEU A 248 1.84 7.30 14.07
CA LEU A 248 1.48 5.93 14.41
C LEU A 248 0.11 5.98 15.09
N PRO A 249 -0.89 5.18 14.65
CA PRO A 249 -2.18 5.11 15.32
C PRO A 249 -2.07 4.63 16.77
N GLU A 250 -3.01 5.07 17.62
CA GLU A 250 -2.98 4.80 19.08
C GLU A 250 -3.46 3.39 19.45
N SER A 251 -4.17 2.70 18.55
CA SER A 251 -4.70 1.34 18.71
C SER A 251 -4.19 0.37 17.64
N ASP A 252 -4.04 -0.91 18.00
CA ASP A 252 -3.63 -1.98 17.09
C ASP A 252 -4.65 -2.19 15.94
N GLY A 253 -5.93 -1.95 16.18
CA GLY A 253 -6.99 -2.05 15.17
C GLY A 253 -6.85 -1.00 14.07
N ASP A 254 -6.66 0.26 14.47
CA ASP A 254 -6.47 1.38 13.56
C ASP A 254 -5.15 1.25 12.77
N LEU A 255 -4.14 0.62 13.37
CA LEU A 255 -2.88 0.30 12.71
C LEU A 255 -3.09 -0.67 11.55
N ALA A 256 -3.82 -1.77 11.79
CA ALA A 256 -4.09 -2.76 10.76
C ALA A 256 -4.84 -2.15 9.58
N GLU A 257 -5.93 -1.43 9.84
CA GLU A 257 -6.71 -0.75 8.80
C GLU A 257 -5.88 0.28 8.03
N SER A 258 -5.08 1.08 8.74
CA SER A 258 -4.17 2.05 8.12
C SER A 258 -3.16 1.38 7.19
N VAL A 259 -2.64 0.21 7.56
CA VAL A 259 -1.67 -0.55 6.76
C VAL A 259 -2.33 -1.21 5.55
N TRP A 260 -3.51 -1.83 5.73
CA TRP A 260 -4.24 -2.47 4.63
C TRP A 260 -4.74 -1.45 3.61
N ALA A 261 -5.20 -0.29 4.07
CA ALA A 261 -5.62 0.80 3.20
C ALA A 261 -4.44 1.56 2.58
N PHE A 262 -3.24 1.46 3.17
CA PHE A 262 -2.13 2.39 2.93
C PHE A 262 -2.64 3.83 3.12
N ALA A 263 -3.12 4.13 4.33
CA ALA A 263 -3.74 5.42 4.64
C ALA A 263 -2.81 6.59 4.27
N GLY A 264 -3.31 7.51 3.44
CA GLY A 264 -2.62 8.70 2.95
C GLY A 264 -2.18 8.65 1.48
N ILE A 265 -2.08 7.47 0.85
CA ILE A 265 -1.75 7.37 -0.59
C ILE A 265 -3.02 7.47 -1.44
N SER A 266 -2.92 8.11 -2.62
CA SER A 266 -3.98 8.08 -3.65
C SER A 266 -4.31 6.66 -4.10
N ARG A 267 -5.52 6.44 -4.61
CA ARG A 267 -5.96 5.13 -5.14
C ARG A 267 -5.02 4.65 -6.25
N ASP A 268 -4.73 5.50 -7.22
CA ASP A 268 -3.86 5.17 -8.35
C ASP A 268 -2.42 4.91 -7.90
N GLY A 269 -1.90 5.73 -6.97
CA GLY A 269 -0.58 5.52 -6.38
C GLY A 269 -0.48 4.19 -5.62
N GLY A 270 -1.49 3.85 -4.84
CA GLY A 270 -1.57 2.56 -4.13
C GLY A 270 -1.56 1.38 -5.09
N ILE A 271 -2.37 1.41 -6.15
CA ILE A 271 -2.42 0.36 -7.16
C ILE A 271 -1.09 0.25 -7.92
N ALA A 272 -0.46 1.38 -8.25
CA ALA A 272 0.84 1.40 -8.92
C ALA A 272 1.95 0.74 -8.09
N LEU A 273 1.98 1.00 -6.79
CA LEU A 273 2.91 0.32 -5.87
C LEU A 273 2.59 -1.15 -5.72
N LEU A 274 1.31 -1.51 -5.62
CA LEU A 274 0.87 -2.90 -5.50
C LEU A 274 1.30 -3.77 -6.70
N ARG A 275 1.37 -3.20 -7.92
CA ARG A 275 1.90 -3.89 -9.11
C ARG A 275 3.36 -4.35 -8.96
N ARG A 276 4.14 -3.65 -8.13
CA ARG A 276 5.57 -3.91 -7.87
C ARG A 276 5.80 -4.73 -6.58
N ASP A 277 4.73 -5.05 -5.86
CA ASP A 277 4.76 -5.87 -4.65
C ASP A 277 4.72 -7.36 -5.01
N VAL A 278 4.89 -8.23 -4.02
CA VAL A 278 4.90 -9.69 -4.21
C VAL A 278 3.52 -10.23 -4.64
N PRO A 279 3.46 -11.34 -5.39
CA PRO A 279 2.20 -12.02 -5.67
C PRO A 279 1.44 -12.32 -4.37
N GLY A 280 0.13 -12.06 -4.36
CA GLY A 280 -0.73 -12.16 -3.18
C GLY A 280 -0.76 -10.92 -2.30
N ALA A 281 0.15 -9.95 -2.46
CA ALA A 281 0.07 -8.69 -1.73
C ALA A 281 -1.26 -7.98 -2.03
N PHE A 282 -1.77 -7.19 -1.09
CA PHE A 282 -3.09 -6.59 -1.23
C PHE A 282 -3.22 -5.19 -0.63
N LEU A 283 -4.29 -4.51 -1.03
CA LEU A 283 -4.82 -3.29 -0.42
C LEU A 283 -6.32 -3.45 -0.19
N LEU A 284 -6.81 -2.97 0.95
CA LEU A 284 -8.24 -2.97 1.27
C LEU A 284 -8.68 -1.55 1.62
N ARG A 285 -9.62 -0.98 0.87
CA ARG A 285 -10.17 0.37 1.16
C ARG A 285 -11.68 0.37 1.12
N ALA A 286 -12.28 1.22 1.94
CA ALA A 286 -13.71 1.52 1.83
C ALA A 286 -13.99 2.17 0.47
N GLU A 287 -15.11 1.79 -0.16
CA GLU A 287 -15.55 2.44 -1.41
C GLU A 287 -16.25 3.76 -1.09
N PRO A 288 -15.82 4.89 -1.69
CA PRO A 288 -16.42 6.19 -1.41
C PRO A 288 -17.89 6.22 -1.84
N GLY A 289 -18.74 6.76 -0.98
CA GLY A 289 -20.19 6.88 -1.24
C GLY A 289 -20.99 5.59 -1.06
N LEU A 290 -20.35 4.46 -0.70
CA LEU A 290 -21.03 3.19 -0.49
C LEU A 290 -20.75 2.66 0.93
N PRO A 291 -21.67 2.84 1.89
CA PRO A 291 -21.48 2.30 3.23
C PRO A 291 -21.41 0.77 3.17
N ASN A 292 -20.68 0.17 4.11
CA ASN A 292 -20.54 -1.28 4.24
C ASN A 292 -19.96 -1.97 3.00
N ARG A 293 -19.22 -1.22 2.16
CA ARG A 293 -18.51 -1.76 1.00
C ARG A 293 -17.05 -1.34 1.01
N TRP A 294 -16.20 -2.30 0.65
CA TRP A 294 -14.77 -2.15 0.49
C TRP A 294 -14.36 -2.78 -0.84
N CYS A 295 -13.22 -2.36 -1.36
CA CYS A 295 -12.56 -3.01 -2.48
C CYS A 295 -11.20 -3.54 -2.02
N LEU A 296 -11.00 -4.83 -2.28
CA LEU A 296 -9.77 -5.57 -2.03
C LEU A 296 -9.02 -5.69 -3.36
N TRP A 297 -7.94 -4.95 -3.53
CA TRP A 297 -7.03 -5.11 -4.66
C TRP A 297 -5.97 -6.13 -4.30
N VAL A 298 -5.79 -7.15 -5.15
CA VAL A 298 -4.79 -8.20 -4.94
C VAL A 298 -3.83 -8.23 -6.12
N ARG A 299 -2.53 -8.24 -5.83
CA ARG A 299 -1.48 -8.50 -6.82
C ARG A 299 -1.54 -9.97 -7.20
N VAL A 300 -1.89 -10.25 -8.45
CA VAL A 300 -1.83 -11.58 -9.06
C VAL A 300 -0.74 -11.59 -10.14
N PRO A 301 -0.27 -12.73 -10.65
CA PRO A 301 0.77 -12.75 -11.68
C PRO A 301 0.45 -11.85 -12.89
N CYS A 302 -0.81 -11.86 -13.35
CA CYS A 302 -1.25 -11.13 -14.54
C CYS A 302 -1.63 -9.65 -14.31
N GLY A 303 -1.52 -9.12 -13.09
CA GLY A 303 -1.85 -7.72 -12.81
C GLY A 303 -2.34 -7.48 -11.38
N VAL A 304 -3.23 -6.51 -11.21
CA VAL A 304 -3.94 -6.26 -9.95
C VAL A 304 -5.42 -6.48 -10.20
N ILE A 305 -6.05 -7.33 -9.39
CA ILE A 305 -7.47 -7.67 -9.52
C ILE A 305 -8.24 -7.09 -8.33
N PRO A 306 -9.30 -6.30 -8.57
CA PRO A 306 -10.21 -5.84 -7.53
C PRO A 306 -11.25 -6.92 -7.19
N TYR A 307 -11.57 -7.07 -5.91
CA TYR A 307 -12.69 -7.86 -5.40
C TYR A 307 -13.54 -6.98 -4.51
N SER A 308 -14.86 -7.01 -4.67
CA SER A 308 -15.76 -6.29 -3.77
C SER A 308 -15.89 -7.06 -2.46
N VAL A 309 -15.73 -6.37 -1.34
CA VAL A 309 -15.97 -6.90 0.01
C VAL A 309 -17.11 -6.12 0.61
N PHE A 310 -18.05 -6.80 1.25
CA PHE A 310 -19.21 -6.12 1.79
C PHE A 310 -19.68 -6.73 3.09
N LYS A 311 -20.31 -5.89 3.90
CA LYS A 311 -20.88 -6.26 5.20
C LYS A 311 -22.38 -6.49 5.05
N SER A 312 -22.83 -7.69 5.40
CA SER A 312 -24.23 -8.09 5.38
C SER A 312 -25.03 -7.36 6.45
N HIS A 313 -26.37 -7.41 6.35
CA HIS A 313 -27.27 -6.88 7.38
C HIS A 313 -27.08 -7.54 8.75
N GLN A 314 -26.56 -8.78 8.77
CA GLN A 314 -26.21 -9.51 9.99
C GLN A 314 -24.83 -9.12 10.55
N GLY A 315 -24.16 -8.13 9.96
CA GLY A 315 -22.86 -7.63 10.39
C GLY A 315 -21.67 -8.51 9.98
N ARG A 316 -21.89 -9.53 9.14
CA ARG A 316 -20.85 -10.43 8.63
C ARG A 316 -20.18 -9.87 7.38
N TYR A 317 -18.92 -10.20 7.16
CA TYR A 317 -18.15 -9.77 5.98
C TYR A 317 -18.04 -10.90 4.97
N ARG A 318 -18.16 -10.59 3.68
CA ARG A 318 -17.93 -11.57 2.59
C ARG A 318 -17.35 -10.91 1.35
N VAL A 319 -16.63 -11.70 0.56
CA VAL A 319 -16.12 -11.32 -0.77
C VAL A 319 -17.19 -11.62 -1.82
N GLU A 320 -17.28 -10.79 -2.85
CA GLU A 320 -18.15 -11.02 -4.00
C GLU A 320 -17.93 -12.41 -4.59
N HIS A 321 -19.03 -13.11 -4.89
CA HIS A 321 -19.03 -14.49 -5.39
C HIS A 321 -18.48 -15.56 -4.44
N SER A 322 -18.20 -15.23 -3.17
CA SER A 322 -17.87 -16.19 -2.12
C SER A 322 -19.10 -16.50 -1.26
N ASN A 323 -19.25 -17.78 -0.90
CA ASN A 323 -20.27 -18.23 0.05
C ASN A 323 -19.78 -18.19 1.52
N ALA A 324 -18.51 -17.86 1.74
CA ALA A 324 -17.93 -17.79 3.08
C ALA A 324 -18.23 -16.42 3.74
N GLU A 325 -18.71 -16.46 4.97
CA GLU A 325 -19.00 -15.28 5.77
C GLU A 325 -18.14 -15.24 7.03
N PHE A 326 -17.68 -14.04 7.40
CA PHE A 326 -16.72 -13.84 8.48
C PHE A 326 -17.24 -12.85 9.53
N CYS A 327 -16.84 -13.03 10.79
CA CYS A 327 -17.20 -12.12 11.89
C CYS A 327 -16.51 -10.75 11.81
N SER A 328 -15.39 -10.65 11.09
CA SER A 328 -14.58 -9.44 11.00
C SER A 328 -13.74 -9.42 9.72
N VAL A 329 -13.28 -8.23 9.33
CA VAL A 329 -12.29 -8.06 8.24
C VAL A 329 -10.98 -8.82 8.52
N PRO A 330 -10.37 -8.74 9.72
CA PRO A 330 -9.20 -9.57 10.04
C PRO A 330 -9.44 -11.07 9.82
N ALA A 331 -10.60 -11.61 10.22
CA ALA A 331 -10.93 -13.02 10.03
C ALA A 331 -11.08 -13.40 8.55
N LEU A 332 -11.70 -12.52 7.76
CA LEU A 332 -11.76 -12.66 6.30
C LEU A 332 -10.36 -12.72 5.70
N LEU A 333 -9.50 -11.74 5.99
CA LEU A 333 -8.15 -11.69 5.46
C LEU A 333 -7.33 -12.91 5.89
N ALA A 334 -7.44 -13.37 7.15
CA ALA A 334 -6.77 -14.56 7.64
C ALA A 334 -7.17 -15.84 6.88
N HIS A 335 -8.45 -15.98 6.53
CA HIS A 335 -8.93 -17.09 5.71
C HIS A 335 -8.31 -17.08 4.31
N TYR A 336 -8.34 -15.92 3.64
CA TYR A 336 -7.76 -15.77 2.29
C TYR A 336 -6.22 -15.81 2.29
N CYS A 337 -5.59 -15.56 3.44
CA CYS A 337 -4.18 -15.83 3.70
C CYS A 337 -3.89 -17.32 3.94
N SER A 338 -4.86 -18.21 4.03
CA SER A 338 -4.64 -19.66 4.21
C SER A 338 -5.01 -20.45 2.96
N ALA A 339 -6.06 -20.03 2.26
CA ALA A 339 -6.52 -20.63 1.03
C ALA A 339 -7.01 -19.54 0.05
N PRO A 340 -6.96 -19.76 -1.27
CA PRO A 340 -7.47 -18.78 -2.23
C PRO A 340 -8.97 -18.51 -2.09
N GLY A 341 -9.80 -19.48 -1.67
CA GLY A 341 -11.17 -19.26 -1.15
C GLY A 341 -12.14 -18.44 -2.04
N GLY A 342 -11.86 -18.28 -3.34
CA GLY A 342 -12.59 -17.39 -4.27
C GLY A 342 -11.73 -16.32 -4.95
N CYS A 343 -10.54 -16.02 -4.42
CA CYS A 343 -9.52 -15.21 -5.08
C CYS A 343 -8.66 -16.05 -6.04
N PHE A 344 -8.13 -15.44 -7.09
CA PHE A 344 -7.21 -16.10 -8.04
C PHE A 344 -5.90 -16.59 -7.40
N CYS A 345 -5.50 -16.03 -6.25
CA CYS A 345 -4.37 -16.49 -5.47
C CYS A 345 -4.59 -16.28 -3.97
N ARG A 346 -3.80 -16.99 -3.16
CA ARG A 346 -3.70 -16.78 -1.71
C ARG A 346 -3.17 -15.36 -1.43
N LEU A 347 -3.70 -14.71 -0.40
CA LEU A 347 -3.15 -13.43 0.07
C LEU A 347 -1.79 -13.67 0.74
N ALA A 348 -0.82 -12.84 0.38
CA ALA A 348 0.52 -12.89 0.95
C ALA A 348 0.55 -12.12 2.28
N PRO A 349 1.13 -12.69 3.34
CA PRO A 349 1.24 -12.01 4.62
C PRO A 349 2.33 -10.93 4.63
N GLY A 350 3.24 -10.92 3.65
CA GLY A 350 4.35 -9.98 3.58
C GLY A 350 4.15 -8.84 2.60
N ARG A 351 5.00 -7.82 2.74
CA ARG A 351 4.95 -6.55 2.01
C ARG A 351 6.33 -6.08 1.63
N ARG A 352 6.48 -5.66 0.37
CA ARG A 352 7.68 -4.97 -0.11
C ARG A 352 7.71 -3.53 0.40
N ASN A 353 8.91 -3.05 0.73
CA ASN A 353 9.15 -1.65 1.02
C ASN A 353 9.29 -0.85 -0.29
N PRO A 354 8.36 0.06 -0.62
CA PRO A 354 8.46 0.88 -1.82
C PRO A 354 9.58 1.93 -1.75
N GLY A 355 10.15 2.19 -0.57
CA GLY A 355 11.32 3.06 -0.38
C GLY A 355 12.64 2.31 -0.23
N TYR A 356 12.72 1.04 -0.65
CA TYR A 356 13.97 0.29 -0.67
C TYR A 356 14.92 0.83 -1.75
N GLU A 357 16.19 0.99 -1.40
CA GLU A 357 17.27 1.36 -2.31
C GLU A 357 18.22 0.15 -2.47
N GLU A 358 18.64 -0.17 -3.69
CA GLU A 358 19.54 -1.31 -3.97
C GLU A 358 21.00 -1.03 -3.54
N GLY A 359 21.41 0.24 -3.52
CA GLY A 359 22.73 0.71 -3.11
C GLY A 359 22.68 1.62 -1.89
N ASP A 360 23.77 1.72 -1.13
CA ASP A 360 24.02 2.99 -0.43
C ASP A 360 24.71 3.87 -1.47
N ALA A 361 24.17 5.06 -1.77
CA ALA A 361 24.80 5.96 -2.75
C ALA A 361 26.30 6.11 -2.43
N ALA A 362 27.16 5.80 -3.38
CA ALA A 362 28.60 6.04 -3.31
C ALA A 362 28.81 7.55 -3.20
N GLY A 363 28.90 8.07 -1.98
CA GLY A 363 28.86 9.51 -1.73
C GLY A 363 29.15 9.87 -0.29
N ALA A 364 30.15 9.20 0.30
CA ALA A 364 30.93 9.68 1.44
C ALA A 364 32.14 8.76 1.54
N GLU A 365 33.10 8.94 0.62
CA GLU A 365 34.48 8.56 0.92
C GLU A 365 34.85 9.33 2.19
N ALA A 366 34.83 8.63 3.33
CA ALA A 366 35.56 9.10 4.48
C ALA A 366 37.02 9.29 4.04
N PRO A 367 37.70 10.39 4.41
CA PRO A 367 39.09 10.59 4.04
C PRO A 367 39.87 9.38 4.54
N ARG A 368 40.58 8.70 3.63
CA ARG A 368 41.55 7.67 4.00
C ARG A 368 42.50 8.30 5.00
N ALA A 369 42.45 7.85 6.25
CA ALA A 369 43.50 8.15 7.21
C ALA A 369 44.82 7.63 6.62
N PRO A 370 45.91 8.42 6.61
CA PRO A 370 47.18 7.94 6.13
C PRO A 370 47.63 6.76 6.99
N ALA A 371 47.97 5.66 6.33
CA ALA A 371 48.55 4.48 6.95
C ALA A 371 49.82 4.86 7.72
N GLY A 372 49.95 4.31 8.92
CA GLY A 372 51.05 4.60 9.83
C GLY A 372 52.44 4.35 9.23
N GLY A 373 53.33 5.28 9.50
CA GLY A 373 54.77 5.08 9.41
C GLY A 373 55.24 4.13 10.51
N GLN A 374 56.08 3.20 10.11
CA GLN A 374 56.65 2.14 10.92
C GLN A 374 57.64 2.68 11.97
N HIS A 375 57.70 1.98 13.11
CA HIS A 375 58.89 1.68 13.92
C HIS A 375 60.19 2.47 13.64
N GLU A 376 60.71 3.14 14.67
CA GLU A 376 62.14 3.04 15.00
C GLU A 376 62.33 2.93 16.52
N ARG A 377 63.24 2.03 16.90
CA ARG A 377 63.75 1.80 18.25
C ARG A 377 64.73 2.91 18.62
N GLY A 378 64.72 3.30 19.89
CA GLY A 378 65.76 4.06 20.58
C GLY A 378 65.48 4.04 22.05
#